data_AF-A0A8J1MVQ2-F1
#
_entry.id   AF-A0A8J1MVQ2-F1
#
_cell.length_a   1.000
_cell.length_b   1.000
_cell.length_c   1.000
_cell.angle_alpha   90.00
_cell.angle_beta   90.00
_cell.angle_gamma   90.00
#
_symmetry.space_group_name_H-M   'P 1'
#
loop_
_entity.id
_entity.type
_entity.pdbx_description
1 polymer ?
#
loop_
_entity_poly.entity_id
_entity_poly.type
_entity_poly.pdbx_seq_one_letter_code
_entity_poly.pdbx_strand_id
1 'polypeptide(L)'
;MEHQTSGIWVWLALTLSFSSAYDIIPGRPIDHTKSICSSWGNFHYKTFDGVIYQFPGTCNYNLASDCGDSYHEFSVHIQRSTENNSPIINHILMQIKDVTIELRRDSEKLNGEM
;
A
#
# COMPACT_ATOMS: atom_id res chain seq x y z
N MET A 1 -52.72 21.96 -31.89
CA MET A 1 -51.52 21.31 -32.48
C MET A 1 -50.34 22.18 -32.10
N GLU A 2 -49.23 21.51 -31.74
CA GLU A 2 -47.99 22.02 -31.14
C GLU A 2 -48.02 22.28 -29.62
N HIS A 3 -47.57 21.24 -28.89
CA HIS A 3 -47.27 21.27 -27.47
C HIS A 3 -45.93 21.98 -27.24
N GLN A 4 -45.98 23.17 -26.62
CA GLN A 4 -44.81 23.80 -26.01
C GLN A 4 -44.45 23.03 -24.72
N THR A 5 -43.72 21.93 -24.82
CA THR A 5 -43.17 21.26 -23.65
C THR A 5 -41.98 22.06 -23.11
N SER A 6 -42.18 22.58 -21.90
CA SER A 6 -41.21 23.29 -21.07
C SER A 6 -39.83 22.60 -21.07
N GLY A 7 -38.78 23.36 -21.38
CA GLY A 7 -37.37 22.91 -21.41
C GLY A 7 -36.86 22.30 -20.09
N ILE A 8 -37.67 22.33 -19.02
CA ILE A 8 -37.41 21.66 -17.74
C ILE A 8 -37.25 20.15 -17.91
N TRP A 9 -37.96 19.52 -18.85
CA TRP A 9 -37.84 18.07 -19.11
C TRP A 9 -36.50 17.68 -19.74
N VAL A 10 -35.88 18.59 -20.52
CA VAL A 10 -34.56 18.35 -21.14
C VAL A 10 -33.45 18.37 -20.08
N TRP A 11 -33.55 19.28 -19.10
CA TRP A 11 -32.58 19.37 -18.00
C TRP A 11 -32.68 18.19 -17.02
N LEU A 12 -33.89 17.69 -16.75
CA LEU A 12 -34.10 16.50 -15.91
C LEU A 12 -33.50 15.22 -16.52
N ALA A 13 -33.56 15.08 -17.84
CA ALA A 13 -32.96 13.93 -18.52
C ALA A 13 -31.42 13.97 -18.49
N LEU A 14 -30.80 15.16 -18.54
CA LEU A 14 -29.34 15.30 -18.57
C LEU A 14 -28.66 14.95 -17.24
N THR A 15 -29.34 15.16 -16.10
CA THR A 15 -28.78 14.80 -14.78
C THR A 15 -28.88 13.31 -14.47
N LEU A 16 -29.81 12.58 -15.11
CA LEU A 16 -29.97 11.13 -14.94
C LEU A 16 -28.89 10.32 -15.68
N SER A 17 -28.22 10.90 -16.68
CA SER A 17 -27.09 10.27 -17.38
C SER A 17 -25.74 10.39 -16.64
N PHE A 18 -25.67 11.14 -15.53
CA PHE A 18 -24.50 11.20 -14.64
C PHE A 18 -24.60 10.28 -13.44
N SER A 19 -25.58 9.37 -13.40
CA SER A 19 -25.44 8.20 -12.56
C SER A 19 -24.35 7.34 -13.19
N SER A 20 -23.10 7.60 -12.81
CA SER A 20 -22.01 6.65 -13.03
C SER A 20 -22.51 5.31 -12.52
N ALA A 21 -22.88 4.42 -13.43
CA ALA A 21 -22.92 3.01 -13.15
C ALA A 21 -21.47 2.65 -12.79
N TYR A 22 -21.12 2.79 -11.52
CA TYR A 22 -20.05 1.98 -10.96
C TYR A 22 -20.60 0.57 -11.05
N ASP A 23 -20.30 -0.09 -12.16
CA ASP A 23 -20.54 -1.51 -12.32
C ASP A 23 -19.84 -2.22 -11.16
N ILE A 24 -20.61 -2.66 -10.16
CA ILE A 24 -20.19 -3.80 -9.35
C ILE A 24 -20.38 -5.00 -10.26
N ILE A 25 -19.40 -5.26 -11.14
CA ILE A 25 -19.35 -6.48 -11.95
C ILE A 25 -19.15 -7.64 -10.96
N PRO A 26 -20.15 -8.52 -10.77
CA PRO A 26 -19.95 -9.74 -10.00
C PRO A 26 -18.96 -10.60 -10.79
N GLY A 27 -17.77 -10.84 -10.26
CA GLY A 27 -16.77 -11.71 -10.90
C GLY A 27 -15.53 -11.04 -11.48
N ARG A 28 -15.29 -9.73 -11.24
CA ARG A 28 -13.91 -9.22 -11.37
C ARG A 28 -13.06 -9.90 -10.29
N PRO A 29 -12.01 -10.67 -10.62
CA PRO A 29 -11.09 -11.17 -9.61
C PRO A 29 -10.53 -9.96 -8.87
N ILE A 30 -10.66 -9.95 -7.54
CA ILE A 30 -10.01 -8.91 -6.75
C ILE A 30 -8.51 -9.12 -6.99
N ASP A 31 -7.91 -8.18 -7.71
CA ASP A 31 -6.48 -8.17 -7.98
C ASP A 31 -5.77 -7.74 -6.69
N HIS A 32 -5.65 -8.69 -5.76
CA HIS A 32 -4.98 -8.50 -4.47
C HIS A 32 -3.51 -8.13 -4.63
N THR A 33 -2.93 -8.35 -5.82
CA THR A 33 -1.57 -7.94 -6.14
C THR A 33 -1.40 -6.42 -6.08
N LYS A 34 -2.48 -5.64 -6.18
CA LYS A 34 -2.42 -4.18 -5.98
C LYS A 34 -2.23 -3.80 -4.52
N SER A 35 -2.80 -4.57 -3.58
CA SER A 35 -2.73 -4.30 -2.13
C SER A 35 -1.50 -4.87 -1.42
N ILE A 36 -0.45 -5.23 -2.16
CA ILE A 36 0.81 -5.77 -1.59
C ILE A 36 1.92 -4.72 -1.75
N CYS A 37 2.43 -4.20 -0.64
CA CYS A 37 3.68 -3.47 -0.61
C CYS A 37 4.86 -4.42 -0.80
N SER A 38 5.88 -4.02 -1.56
CA SER A 38 7.04 -4.88 -1.83
C SER A 38 8.31 -4.07 -1.94
N SER A 39 9.44 -4.72 -1.66
CA SER A 39 10.76 -4.14 -1.83
C SER A 39 11.74 -5.18 -2.37
N TRP A 40 12.49 -4.85 -3.42
CA TRP A 40 13.37 -5.83 -4.09
C TRP A 40 14.58 -5.18 -4.76
N GLY A 41 15.56 -6.03 -5.10
CA GLY A 41 16.70 -5.68 -5.94
C GLY A 41 17.41 -4.38 -5.55
N ASN A 42 17.72 -3.57 -6.56
CA ASN A 42 18.47 -2.33 -6.42
C ASN A 42 17.62 -1.18 -5.88
N PHE A 43 17.27 -1.22 -4.59
CA PHE A 43 16.51 -0.17 -3.90
C PHE A 43 15.11 0.13 -4.48
N HIS A 44 14.45 -0.86 -5.09
CA HIS A 44 13.09 -0.69 -5.59
C HIS A 44 12.07 -0.90 -4.49
N TYR A 45 10.98 -0.13 -4.57
CA TYR A 45 9.82 -0.22 -3.71
C TYR A 45 8.55 -0.16 -4.55
N LYS A 46 7.51 -0.87 -4.10
CA LYS A 46 6.14 -0.77 -4.58
C LYS A 46 5.23 -0.48 -3.39
N THR A 47 4.41 0.56 -3.50
CA THR A 47 3.40 0.93 -2.49
C THR A 47 2.14 0.08 -2.59
N PHE A 48 1.25 0.18 -1.59
CA PHE A 48 -0.05 -0.53 -1.55
C PHE A 48 -1.07 -0.11 -2.61
N ASP A 49 -0.84 1.02 -3.29
CA ASP A 49 -1.62 1.50 -4.43
C ASP A 49 -0.90 1.27 -5.78
N GLY A 50 0.26 0.61 -5.74
CA GLY A 50 0.98 0.13 -6.92
C GLY A 50 2.00 1.11 -7.51
N VAL A 51 2.33 2.21 -6.83
CA VAL A 51 3.39 3.14 -7.25
C VAL A 51 4.74 2.46 -7.07
N ILE A 52 5.54 2.43 -8.14
CA ILE A 52 6.90 1.89 -8.13
C ILE A 52 7.90 3.04 -8.15
N TYR A 53 8.86 3.02 -7.24
CA TYR A 53 9.94 4.00 -7.18
C TYR A 53 11.24 3.37 -6.69
N GLN A 54 12.35 4.09 -6.92
CA GLN A 54 13.67 3.72 -6.42
C GLN A 54 14.13 4.74 -5.38
N PHE A 55 14.58 4.26 -4.22
CA PHE A 55 15.06 5.12 -3.14
C PHE A 55 16.32 4.51 -2.49
N PRO A 56 17.53 4.99 -2.84
CA PRO A 56 18.80 4.43 -2.37
C PRO A 56 19.19 4.87 -0.95
N GLY A 57 18.23 4.82 -0.02
CA GLY A 57 18.45 5.12 1.39
C GLY A 57 19.09 3.93 2.14
N THR A 58 20.06 4.23 3.01
CA THR A 58 20.80 3.22 3.80
C THR A 58 20.60 3.35 5.32
N CYS A 59 19.71 4.25 5.75
CA CYS A 59 19.30 4.35 7.13
C CYS A 59 18.20 3.33 7.46
N ASN A 60 17.74 3.34 8.72
CA ASN A 60 16.52 2.67 9.12
C ASN A 60 15.31 3.53 8.72
N TYR A 61 14.34 2.94 8.02
CA TYR A 61 13.14 3.63 7.56
C TYR A 61 11.87 2.87 7.98
N ASN A 62 10.81 3.61 8.26
CA ASN A 62 9.47 3.04 8.39
C ASN A 62 8.96 2.65 7.00
N LEU A 63 8.77 1.35 6.77
CA LEU A 63 8.22 0.82 5.53
C LEU A 63 6.69 0.87 5.54
N ALA A 64 6.08 0.50 6.66
CA ALA A 64 4.64 0.56 6.89
C ALA A 64 4.37 0.62 8.40
N SER A 65 3.42 1.46 8.81
CA SER A 65 2.94 1.51 10.18
C SER A 65 1.45 1.81 10.18
N ASP A 66 0.76 1.30 11.19
CA ASP A 66 -0.55 1.82 11.55
C ASP A 66 -0.39 3.22 12.14
N CYS A 67 -0.94 4.23 11.48
CA CYS A 67 -0.90 5.63 11.90
C CYS A 67 -2.21 6.10 12.55
N GLY A 68 -3.12 5.19 12.90
CA GLY A 68 -4.31 5.49 13.71
C GLY A 68 -3.95 6.04 15.09
N ASP A 69 -4.96 6.54 15.82
CA ASP A 69 -4.74 7.39 17.01
C ASP A 69 -3.88 6.76 18.13
N SER A 70 -4.43 6.19 19.21
CA SER A 70 -3.62 5.90 20.41
C SER A 70 -2.98 4.50 20.45
N TYR A 71 -3.29 3.63 19.49
CA TYR A 71 -2.85 2.23 19.49
C TYR A 71 -2.31 1.85 18.12
N HIS A 72 -0.98 1.82 17.98
CA HIS A 72 -0.32 1.33 16.78
C HIS A 72 -0.40 -0.20 16.77
N GLU A 73 -1.28 -0.78 15.95
CA GLU A 73 -1.41 -2.24 15.91
C GLU A 73 -0.13 -2.90 15.36
N PHE A 74 0.54 -2.25 14.41
CA PHE A 74 1.81 -2.73 13.88
C PHE A 74 2.73 -1.63 13.36
N SER A 75 4.03 -1.94 13.31
CA SER A 75 5.03 -1.19 12.55
C SER A 75 6.04 -2.14 11.90
N VAL A 76 6.52 -1.77 10.71
CA VAL A 76 7.51 -2.50 9.93
C VAL A 76 8.61 -1.52 9.55
N HIS A 77 9.79 -1.76 10.07
CA HIS A 77 10.98 -0.97 9.80
C HIS A 77 11.94 -1.79 8.93
N ILE A 78 12.49 -1.14 7.91
CA ILE A 78 13.46 -1.73 6.99
C ILE A 78 14.77 -0.95 7.03
N GLN A 79 15.86 -1.68 7.13
CA GLN A 79 17.19 -1.15 6.94
C GLN A 79 17.86 -1.85 5.76
N ARG A 80 18.51 -1.03 4.92
CA ARG A 80 19.31 -1.49 3.79
C ARG A 80 20.75 -1.03 3.92
N SER A 81 21.65 -1.80 3.33
CA SER A 81 23.05 -1.43 3.18
C SER A 81 23.55 -1.86 1.81
N THR A 82 24.79 -1.51 1.49
CA THR A 82 25.46 -1.97 0.28
C THR A 82 26.62 -2.86 0.70
N GLU A 83 26.62 -4.12 0.22
CA GLU A 83 27.69 -5.09 0.45
C GLU A 83 28.21 -5.55 -0.91
N ASN A 84 29.52 -5.45 -1.16
CA ASN A 84 30.14 -5.79 -2.45
C ASN A 84 29.43 -5.11 -3.64
N ASN A 85 29.17 -3.80 -3.52
CA ASN A 85 28.43 -3.00 -4.49
C ASN A 85 26.99 -3.47 -4.78
N SER A 86 26.46 -4.39 -3.97
CA SER A 86 25.10 -4.94 -4.11
C SER A 86 24.21 -4.44 -2.97
N PRO A 87 23.04 -3.86 -3.28
CA PRO A 87 22.07 -3.48 -2.26
C PRO A 87 21.48 -4.70 -1.58
N ILE A 88 21.41 -4.62 -0.27
CA ILE A 88 21.00 -5.72 0.58
C ILE A 88 20.05 -5.23 1.66
N ILE A 89 19.07 -6.06 2.03
CA ILE A 89 18.24 -5.85 3.23
C ILE A 89 18.99 -6.47 4.40
N ASN A 90 19.49 -5.69 5.34
CA ASN A 90 20.31 -6.19 6.45
C ASN A 90 19.50 -6.47 7.72
N HIS A 91 18.42 -5.74 7.92
CA HIS A 91 17.61 -5.82 9.12
C HIS A 91 16.16 -5.43 8.82
N ILE A 92 15.22 -6.26 9.28
CA ILE A 92 13.79 -5.99 9.30
C ILE A 92 13.34 -6.12 10.75
N LEU A 93 12.67 -5.08 11.25
CA LEU A 93 12.06 -5.08 12.57
C LEU A 93 10.55 -4.94 12.39
N MET A 94 9.80 -5.90 12.90
CA MET A 94 8.34 -5.85 12.93
C MET A 94 7.87 -5.82 14.37
N GLN A 95 7.01 -4.87 14.68
CA GLN A 95 6.28 -4.83 15.94
C GLN A 95 4.81 -5.09 15.65
N ILE A 96 4.21 -6.06 16.33
CA ILE A 96 2.78 -6.37 16.25
C ILE A 96 2.28 -6.43 17.69
N LYS A 97 1.60 -5.37 18.12
CA LYS A 97 1.20 -5.19 19.53
C LYS A 97 2.44 -5.31 20.44
N ASP A 98 2.43 -6.28 21.34
CA ASP A 98 3.52 -6.52 22.29
C ASP A 98 4.62 -7.46 21.75
N VAL A 99 4.46 -7.99 20.53
CA VAL A 99 5.41 -8.92 19.91
C VAL A 99 6.40 -8.15 19.04
N THR A 100 7.69 -8.45 19.21
CA THR A 100 8.76 -7.90 18.37
C THR A 100 9.49 -9.03 17.64
N ILE A 101 9.48 -8.95 16.31
CA ILE A 101 10.13 -9.91 15.41
C ILE A 101 11.31 -9.19 14.76
N GLU A 102 12.52 -9.70 14.97
CA GLU A 102 13.74 -9.16 14.41
C GLU A 102 14.33 -10.17 13.42
N LEU A 103 14.43 -9.77 12.15
CA LEU A 103 15.06 -10.56 11.10
C LEU A 103 16.37 -9.88 10.69
N ARG A 104 17.48 -10.60 10.81
CA ARG A 104 18.80 -10.19 10.33
C ARG A 104 19.27 -11.15 9.26
N ARG A 105 20.17 -10.69 8.38
CA ARG A 105 20.75 -11.49 7.29
C ARG A 105 21.30 -12.86 7.74
N ASP A 106 21.75 -12.97 8.99
CA ASP A 106 22.42 -14.16 9.52
C ASP A 106 21.82 -14.67 10.86
N SER A 107 20.65 -14.17 11.27
CA SER A 107 19.94 -14.65 12.48
C SER A 107 18.49 -14.18 12.49
N GLU A 108 17.61 -15.04 13.00
CA GLU A 108 16.23 -14.69 13.34
C GLU A 108 16.14 -14.62 14.87
N LYS A 109 15.55 -13.56 15.41
CA LYS A 109 15.30 -13.44 16.86
C LYS A 109 13.83 -13.15 17.10
N LEU A 110 13.24 -13.89 18.04
CA LEU A 110 11.87 -13.67 18.50
C LEU A 110 11.95 -13.14 19.93
N ASN A 111 11.40 -11.96 20.19
CA ASN A 111 11.43 -11.33 21.53
C ASN A 111 12.84 -11.18 22.14
N GLY A 112 13.88 -11.09 21.31
CA GLY A 112 15.26 -10.96 21.76
C GLY A 112 15.94 -12.26 22.23
N GLU A 113 15.23 -13.40 22.19
CA GLU A 113 15.82 -14.73 22.40
C GLU A 113 16.23 -15.36 21.06
N MET A 114 17.36 -16.08 21.10
CA MET A 114 17.93 -16.86 19.99
C MET A 114 17.36 -18.28 19.97
#